data_AF-A0A2D9M5I9-F1
#
_entry.id   AF-A0A2D9M5I9-F1
#
_cell.length_a   1.000
_cell.length_b   1.000
_cell.length_c   1.000
_cell.angle_alpha   90.00
_cell.angle_beta   90.00
_cell.angle_gamma   90.00
#
_symmetry.space_group_name_H-M   'P 1'
#
loop_
_entity.id
_entity.type
_entity.pdbx_description
1 polymer ?
#
loop_
_entity_poly.entity_id
_entity_poly.type
_entity_poly.pdbx_seq_one_letter_code
_entity_poly.pdbx_strand_id
1 'polypeptide(L)'
;MSQLLTIPLFVLPSAIFPSVSETLRVFEPRYKQMLDDCTIDEKQFGYIAQNPEIDSINGWPQPSSFGVLCSIDDLWERGTNIIFTANANQRFELLEVVN
;
A
#
# COMPACT_ATOMS: atom_id res chain seq x y z
N MET A 1 -20.21 -7.19 9.22
CA MET A 1 -19.26 -8.19 9.74
C MET A 1 -17.87 -7.74 9.35
N SER A 2 -16.88 -7.83 10.24
CA SER A 2 -15.47 -7.59 9.89
C SER A 2 -14.87 -8.88 9.33
N GLN A 3 -14.06 -8.76 8.27
CA GLN A 3 -13.35 -9.87 7.63
C GLN A 3 -11.86 -9.74 7.92
N LEU A 4 -11.21 -10.87 8.21
CA LEU A 4 -9.74 -10.94 8.31
C LEU A 4 -9.15 -11.19 6.93
N LEU A 5 -8.10 -10.45 6.61
CA LEU A 5 -7.43 -10.47 5.30
C LEU A 5 -5.92 -10.37 5.52
N THR A 6 -5.16 -11.13 4.73
CA THR A 6 -3.72 -10.93 4.56
C THR A 6 -3.50 -10.21 3.25
N ILE A 7 -2.94 -9.00 3.33
CA ILE A 7 -2.72 -8.10 2.19
C ILE A 7 -1.31 -7.54 2.25
N PRO A 8 -0.68 -7.23 1.10
CA PRO A 8 0.54 -6.46 1.10
C PRO A 8 0.30 -5.03 1.60
N LEU A 9 1.32 -4.42 2.21
CA LEU A 9 1.27 -3.05 2.73
C LEU A 9 2.16 -2.10 1.93
N PHE A 10 1.56 -1.00 1.47
CA PHE A 10 2.24 0.14 0.90
C PHE A 10 2.35 1.26 1.96
N VAL A 11 3.47 1.28 2.68
CA VAL A 11 3.71 2.24 3.77
C VAL A 11 4.28 3.54 3.22
N LEU A 12 3.57 4.65 3.43
CA LEU A 12 3.91 5.97 2.87
C LEU A 12 3.93 7.07 3.95
N PRO A 13 4.57 8.24 3.71
CA PRO A 13 4.65 9.31 4.70
C PRO A 13 3.32 9.94 5.12
N SER A 14 2.27 9.79 4.32
CA SER A 14 0.96 10.41 4.56
C SER A 14 -0.17 9.45 4.23
N ALA A 15 -1.26 9.52 4.99
CA ALA A 15 -2.46 8.70 4.77
C ALA A 15 -3.37 9.29 3.69
N ILE A 16 -4.24 8.46 3.14
CA ILE A 16 -5.38 8.87 2.30
C ILE A 16 -6.69 8.43 2.93
N PHE A 17 -7.79 8.96 2.40
CA PHE A 17 -9.14 8.62 2.83
C PHE A 17 -9.85 7.71 1.81
N PRO A 18 -10.84 6.92 2.24
CA PRO A 18 -11.76 6.25 1.33
C PRO A 18 -12.34 7.18 0.26
N SER A 19 -12.63 6.64 -0.91
CA SER A 19 -13.19 7.34 -2.08
C SER A 19 -12.26 8.35 -2.75
N VAL A 20 -10.97 8.37 -2.38
CA VAL A 20 -9.92 9.15 -3.07
C VAL A 20 -9.18 8.25 -4.06
N SER A 21 -8.78 8.85 -5.18
CA SER A 21 -7.82 8.26 -6.11
C SER A 21 -6.52 9.05 -6.08
N GLU A 22 -5.39 8.38 -5.94
CA GLU A 22 -4.06 9.01 -5.90
C GLU A 22 -3.11 8.38 -6.92
N THR A 23 -2.52 9.19 -7.79
CA THR A 23 -1.50 8.73 -8.74
C THR A 23 -0.13 8.73 -8.06
N LEU A 24 0.50 7.55 -8.00
CA LEU A 24 1.72 7.31 -7.28
C LEU A 24 2.85 6.91 -8.24
N ARG A 25 4.09 7.23 -7.84
CA ARG A 25 5.31 6.83 -8.53
C ARG A 25 6.12 5.88 -7.66
N VAL A 26 6.32 4.67 -8.15
CA VAL A 26 7.05 3.61 -7.46
C VAL A 26 8.42 3.40 -8.09
N PHE A 27 9.45 3.47 -7.26
CA PHE A 27 10.84 3.23 -7.65
C PHE A 27 11.51 2.18 -6.76
N GLU A 28 11.07 2.02 -5.51
CA GLU A 28 11.60 1.03 -4.56
C GLU A 28 11.29 -0.41 -5.02
N PRO A 29 12.30 -1.31 -5.10
CA PRO A 29 12.12 -2.67 -5.61
C PRO A 29 11.02 -3.49 -4.92
N ARG A 30 10.93 -3.41 -3.59
CA ARG A 30 9.91 -4.14 -2.80
C ARG A 30 8.48 -3.76 -3.17
N TYR A 31 8.25 -2.49 -3.52
CA TYR A 31 6.94 -2.02 -3.95
C TYR A 31 6.66 -2.34 -5.41
N LYS A 32 7.68 -2.47 -6.26
CA LYS A 32 7.49 -3.00 -7.61
C LYS A 32 7.03 -4.45 -7.57
N GLN A 33 7.71 -5.27 -6.76
CA GLN A 33 7.31 -6.66 -6.54
C GLN A 33 5.89 -6.76 -5.98
N MET A 34 5.53 -5.89 -5.02
CA MET A 34 4.16 -5.80 -4.52
C MET A 34 3.14 -5.51 -5.64
N LEU A 35 3.42 -4.56 -6.53
CA LEU A 35 2.53 -4.23 -7.64
C LEU A 35 2.39 -5.40 -8.62
N ASP A 36 3.47 -6.13 -8.88
CA ASP A 36 3.45 -7.34 -9.70
C ASP A 36 2.53 -8.40 -9.07
N ASP A 37 2.71 -8.69 -7.78
CA ASP A 37 1.88 -9.66 -7.04
C ASP A 37 0.39 -9.26 -7.02
N CYS A 38 0.11 -7.96 -6.83
CA CYS A 38 -1.26 -7.45 -6.84
C CYS A 38 -1.91 -7.52 -8.22
N THR A 39 -1.13 -7.31 -9.29
CA THR A 39 -1.64 -7.33 -10.67
C THR A 39 -1.87 -8.76 -11.16
N ILE A 40 -0.99 -9.70 -10.80
CA ILE A 40 -1.11 -11.12 -11.19
C ILE A 40 -2.33 -11.78 -10.56
N ASP A 41 -2.57 -11.51 -9.26
CA ASP A 41 -3.63 -12.17 -8.50
C ASP A 41 -4.91 -11.32 -8.35
N GLU A 42 -5.00 -10.18 -9.05
CA GLU A 42 -6.08 -9.17 -8.89
C GLU A 42 -6.33 -8.80 -7.41
N LYS A 43 -5.26 -8.76 -6.61
CA LYS A 43 -5.30 -8.52 -5.16
C LYS A 43 -5.29 -7.03 -4.84
N GLN A 44 -6.08 -6.66 -3.83
CA GLN A 44 -5.98 -5.36 -3.17
C GLN A 44 -4.71 -5.27 -2.34
N PHE A 45 -4.25 -4.04 -2.10
CA PHE A 45 -3.18 -3.73 -1.16
C PHE A 45 -3.66 -2.75 -0.09
N GLY A 46 -2.97 -2.71 1.04
CA GLY A 46 -3.21 -1.74 2.09
C GLY A 46 -2.35 -0.49 1.89
N TYR A 47 -2.94 0.65 1.57
CA TYR A 47 -2.28 1.95 1.68
C TYR A 47 -2.30 2.37 3.15
N ILE A 48 -1.14 2.63 3.75
CA ILE A 48 -1.07 3.00 5.17
C ILE A 48 0.03 4.03 5.44
N ALA A 49 -0.26 5.00 6.31
CA ALA A 49 0.75 5.96 6.73
C ALA A 49 1.78 5.29 7.65
N GLN A 50 3.04 5.71 7.56
CA GLN A 50 4.05 5.38 8.56
C GLN A 50 3.66 5.94 9.93
N ASN A 51 4.00 5.23 11.00
CA ASN A 51 3.89 5.70 12.36
C ASN A 51 5.14 6.53 12.71
N PRO A 52 5.02 7.85 12.93
CA PRO A 52 6.16 8.71 13.23
C PRO A 52 6.76 8.47 14.62
N GLU A 53 6.07 7.74 15.50
CA GLU A 53 6.52 7.45 16.86
C GLU A 53 7.40 6.19 16.95
N ILE A 54 7.52 5.43 15.85
CA ILE A 54 8.27 4.17 15.82
C ILE A 54 9.38 4.27 14.77
N ASP A 55 10.61 4.00 15.20
CA ASP A 55 11.76 3.95 14.32
C ASP A 55 11.62 2.85 13.24
N SER A 56 12.19 3.11 12.07
CA SER A 56 12.24 2.12 10.99
C SER A 56 13.06 0.90 11.40
N ILE A 57 12.56 -0.30 11.09
CA ILE A 57 13.27 -1.56 11.32
C ILE A 57 13.92 -1.96 10.00
N ASN A 58 15.25 -2.10 9.97
CA ASN A 58 16.01 -2.43 8.75
C ASN A 58 15.70 -1.49 7.55
N GLY A 59 15.46 -0.21 7.83
CA GLY A 59 15.10 0.77 6.80
C GLY A 59 13.66 0.68 6.30
N TRP A 60 12.83 -0.21 6.86
CA TRP A 60 11.41 -0.29 6.59
C TRP A 60 10.61 0.57 7.59
N PRO A 61 9.86 1.59 7.12
CA PRO A 61 9.04 2.42 8.00
C PRO A 61 7.89 1.60 8.59
N GLN A 62 7.68 1.74 9.90
CA GLN A 62 6.63 1.00 10.58
C GLN A 62 5.25 1.61 10.26
N PRO A 63 4.22 0.80 9.95
CA PRO A 63 2.89 1.31 9.63
C PRO A 63 2.14 1.81 10.88
N SER A 64 1.19 2.71 10.65
CA SER A 64 0.19 3.11 11.65
C SER A 64 -0.83 1.98 11.91
N SER A 65 -1.76 2.18 12.84
CA SER A 65 -2.79 1.18 13.18
C SER A 65 -3.94 1.09 12.17
N PHE A 66 -4.14 2.11 11.34
CA PHE A 66 -5.24 2.16 10.36
C PHE A 66 -4.76 2.57 8.98
N GLY A 67 -5.26 1.90 7.96
CA GLY A 67 -5.02 2.20 6.56
C GLY A 67 -6.28 2.09 5.72
N VAL A 68 -6.12 2.19 4.41
CA VAL A 68 -7.23 2.06 3.44
C VAL A 68 -6.87 1.01 2.40
N LEU A 69 -7.79 0.09 2.17
CA LEU A 69 -7.70 -0.88 1.08
C LEU A 69 -7.76 -0.13 -0.25
N CYS A 70 -6.89 -0.53 -1.17
CA CYS A 70 -6.77 0.10 -2.49
C CYS A 70 -6.69 -0.96 -3.58
N SER A 71 -7.25 -0.64 -4.74
CA SER A 71 -6.97 -1.34 -6.00
C SER A 71 -6.01 -0.53 -6.87
N ILE A 72 -5.33 -1.22 -7.77
CA ILE A 72 -4.43 -0.65 -8.77
C ILE A 72 -5.23 -0.35 -10.03
N ASP A 73 -5.00 0.81 -10.62
CA ASP A 73 -5.54 1.21 -11.93
C ASP A 73 -4.50 2.04 -12.69
N ASP A 74 -4.68 2.23 -13.99
CA ASP A 74 -3.80 3.03 -14.87
C ASP A 74 -2.29 2.74 -14.67
N LEU A 75 -1.90 1.47 -14.59
CA LEU A 75 -0.50 1.07 -14.36
C LEU A 75 0.32 1.12 -15.66
N TRP A 76 1.45 1.84 -15.64
CA TRP A 76 2.39 1.92 -16.75
C TRP A 76 3.82 2.23 -16.30
N GLU A 77 4.78 1.95 -17.17
CA GLU A 77 6.21 2.16 -16.88
C GLU A 77 6.74 3.48 -17.45
N ARG A 78 7.55 4.17 -16.65
CA ARG A 78 8.29 5.38 -17.05
C ARG A 78 9.77 5.22 -16.72
N GLY A 79 10.52 4.69 -17.69
CA GLY A 79 11.92 4.32 -17.49
C GLY A 79 12.01 3.22 -16.43
N THR A 80 12.76 3.45 -15.35
CA THR A 80 12.88 2.48 -14.25
C THR A 80 11.79 2.59 -13.18
N ASN A 81 10.75 3.40 -13.38
CA ASN A 81 9.70 3.61 -12.38
C ASN A 81 8.37 3.09 -12.90
N ILE A 82 7.52 2.67 -11.97
CA ILE A 82 6.12 2.34 -12.26
C ILE A 82 5.26 3.51 -11.80
N ILE A 83 4.32 3.93 -12.64
CA ILE A 83 3.27 4.88 -12.30
C ILE A 83 1.96 4.10 -12.26
N PHE A 84 1.15 4.33 -11.23
CA PHE A 84 -0.18 3.73 -11.12
C PHE A 84 -1.11 4.65 -10.33
N THR A 85 -2.41 4.44 -10.46
CA THR A 85 -3.44 5.10 -9.66
C THR A 85 -3.94 4.14 -8.58
N ALA A 86 -3.84 4.54 -7.31
CA ALA A 86 -4.42 3.84 -6.17
C ALA A 86 -5.86 4.32 -5.97
N ASN A 87 -6.83 3.42 -6.07
CA ASN A 87 -8.24 3.72 -5.81
C ASN A 87 -8.65 3.24 -4.41
N ALA A 88 -8.84 4.18 -3.49
CA ALA A 88 -9.10 3.91 -2.08
C ALA A 88 -10.58 3.58 -1.82
N ASN A 89 -10.89 2.48 -1.11
CA ASN A 89 -12.27 2.04 -0.91
C ASN A 89 -12.73 1.98 0.57
N GLN A 90 -12.03 1.25 1.43
CA GLN A 90 -12.51 0.88 2.76
C GLN A 90 -11.35 0.92 3.76
N ARG A 91 -11.60 1.46 4.96
CA ARG A 91 -10.64 1.44 6.05
C ARG A 91 -10.41 0.00 6.55
N PHE A 92 -9.17 -0.31 6.90
CA PHE A 92 -8.82 -1.51 7.67
C PHE A 92 -8.05 -1.12 8.95
N GLU A 93 -8.06 -2.03 9.92
CA GLU A 93 -7.22 -1.99 11.11
C GLU A 93 -6.09 -3.01 10.94
N LEU A 94 -4.85 -2.59 11.21
CA LEU A 94 -3.69 -3.46 11.17
C LEU A 94 -3.62 -4.25 12.48
N LEU A 95 -3.72 -5.57 12.38
CA LEU A 95 -3.63 -6.48 13.53
C LEU A 95 -2.22 -7.04 13.73
N GLU A 96 -1.59 -7.46 12.64
CA GLU A 96 -0.28 -8.09 12.65
C GLU A 96 0.44 -7.87 11.31
N VAL A 97 1.76 -7.70 11.35
CA VAL A 97 2.63 -7.70 10.16
C VAL A 97 3.34 -9.05 10.09
N VAL A 98 3.18 -9.75 8.97
CA VAL A 98 3.81 -11.05 8.71
C VAL A 98 4.86 -10.90 7.60
N ASN A 99 5.98 -11.61 7.73
CA ASN A 99 7.11 -11.61 6.80
C ASN A 99 7.23 -12.93 6.04
#